data_AF-A0A261AYI9-F1
#
_entry.id   AF-A0A261AYI9-F1
#
_cell.length_a   1.000
_cell.length_b   1.000
_cell.length_c   1.000
_cell.angle_alpha   90.00
_cell.angle_beta   90.00
_cell.angle_gamma   90.00
#
_symmetry.space_group_name_H-M   'P 1'
#
loop_
_entity.id
_entity.type
_entity.pdbx_description
1 polymer ?
#
loop_
_entity_poly.entity_id
_entity_poly.type
_entity_poly.pdbx_seq_one_letter_code
_entity_poly.pdbx_strand_id
1 'polypeptide(L)' 'MSRSKPLAYQSSKAVLEYISFEKRKHFYAMFPAIRKMEEMLPYHLELVKLWTQDYIITDIDSFGFSF' A
#
# COMPACT_ATOMS: atom_id res chain seq x y z
N MET A 1 34.24 -4.36 1.97
CA MET A 1 33.00 -3.70 2.46
C MET A 1 31.92 -4.76 2.51
N SER A 2 31.52 -5.20 3.71
CA SER A 2 30.43 -6.18 3.87
C SER A 2 29.17 -5.59 3.25
N ARG A 3 28.60 -6.26 2.24
CA ARG A 3 27.32 -5.88 1.64
C ARG A 3 26.32 -5.91 2.79
N SER A 4 25.86 -4.74 3.24
CA SER A 4 24.82 -4.61 4.24
C SER A 4 23.73 -5.60 3.86
N LYS A 5 23.47 -6.59 4.73
CA LYS A 5 22.40 -7.56 4.49
C LYS A 5 21.17 -6.71 4.18
N PRO A 6 20.59 -6.79 2.97
CA PRO A 6 19.33 -6.09 2.71
C PRO A 6 18.39 -6.49 3.84
N LEU A 7 17.64 -5.53 4.41
CA LEU A 7 16.72 -5.78 5.52
C LEU A 7 16.08 -7.15 5.31
N ALA A 8 16.22 -8.03 6.30
CA ALA A 8 15.75 -9.40 6.18
C ALA A 8 14.31 -9.35 5.65
N TYR A 9 13.98 -10.23 4.70
CA TYR A 9 12.69 -10.22 4.00
C TYR A 9 11.48 -10.08 4.95
N GLN A 10 11.58 -10.62 6.17
CA GLN A 10 10.58 -10.48 7.24
C GLN A 10 10.42 -9.04 7.74
N SER A 11 11.51 -8.30 7.93
CA SER A 11 11.48 -6.89 8.34
C SER A 11 10.84 -6.00 7.28
N SER A 12 11.12 -6.26 5.99
CA SER A 12 10.50 -5.51 4.90
C SER A 12 8.99 -5.74 4.81
N LYS A 13 8.52 -6.96 5.11
CA LYS A 13 7.09 -7.27 5.19
C LYS A 13 6.39 -6.49 6.30
N ALA A 14 6.94 -6.52 7.51
CA ALA A 14 6.39 -5.78 8.64
C ALA A 14 6.33 -4.28 8.34
N VAL A 15 7.39 -3.72 7.73
CA VAL A 15 7.40 -2.31 7.34
C VAL A 15 6.31 -2.02 6.30
N LEU A 16 6.20 -2.82 5.23
CA LEU A 16 5.15 -2.66 4.21
C LEU A 16 3.74 -2.75 4.79
N GLU A 17 3.51 -3.62 5.77
CA GLU A 17 2.20 -3.80 6.39
C GLU A 17 1.73 -2.52 7.11
N TYR A 18 2.61 -1.80 7.81
CA TYR A 18 2.27 -0.58 8.55
C TYR A 18 2.42 0.72 7.74
N ILE A 19 2.79 0.65 6.47
CA ILE A 19 2.83 1.82 5.59
C ILE A 19 1.40 2.12 5.08
N SER A 20 1.04 3.41 5.03
CA SER A 20 -0.25 3.85 4.51
C SER A 20 -0.51 3.35 3.08
N PHE A 21 -1.77 3.13 2.74
CA PHE A 21 -2.19 2.64 1.43
C PHE A 21 -1.56 3.44 0.29
N GLU A 22 -1.58 4.77 0.39
CA GLU A 22 -0.96 5.69 -0.56
C GLU A 22 0.52 5.37 -0.84
N LYS A 23 1.32 5.33 0.23
CA LYS A 23 2.76 5.12 0.12
C LYS A 23 3.06 3.74 -0.44
N ARG A 24 2.26 2.72 -0.10
CA ARG A 24 2.37 1.38 -0.69
C ARG A 24 2.08 1.39 -2.18
N LYS A 25 1.03 2.09 -2.65
CA LYS A 25 0.74 2.24 -4.09
C LYS A 25 1.85 2.98 -4.83
N HIS A 26 2.41 4.01 -4.23
CA HIS A 26 3.56 4.73 -4.78
C HIS A 26 4.79 3.82 -4.91
N PHE A 27 5.11 3.04 -3.88
CA PHE A 27 6.21 2.08 -3.92
C PHE A 27 5.96 0.94 -4.92
N TYR A 28 4.73 0.45 -5.05
CA TYR A 28 4.36 -0.56 -6.05
C TYR A 28 4.63 -0.08 -7.48
N ALA A 29 4.32 1.19 -7.77
CA ALA A 29 4.58 1.81 -9.06
C ALA A 29 6.09 1.96 -9.33
N MET A 30 6.85 2.48 -8.37
CA MET A 30 8.27 2.79 -8.54
C MET A 30 9.21 1.58 -8.45
N PHE A 31 8.89 0.56 -7.65
CA PHE A 31 9.81 -0.52 -7.31
C PHE A 31 9.26 -1.89 -7.71
N PRO A 32 9.60 -2.40 -8.92
CA PRO A 32 9.17 -3.72 -9.37
C PRO A 32 9.55 -4.86 -8.41
N ALA A 33 10.69 -4.73 -7.74
CA ALA A 33 11.22 -5.75 -6.83
C ALA A 33 10.33 -6.02 -5.61
N ILE A 34 9.46 -5.08 -5.22
CA ILE A 34 8.58 -5.26 -4.06
C ILE A 34 7.17 -5.73 -4.43
N ARG A 35 6.77 -5.71 -5.71
CA ARG A 35 5.38 -5.97 -6.13
C ARG A 35 4.86 -7.31 -5.63
N LYS A 36 5.66 -8.37 -5.79
CA LYS A 36 5.32 -9.71 -5.32
C LYS A 36 5.14 -9.78 -3.78
N MET A 37 5.89 -8.98 -3.03
CA MET A 37 5.71 -8.88 -1.57
C MET A 37 4.45 -8.09 -1.23
N GLU A 38 4.25 -6.97 -1.92
CA GLU A 38 3.12 -6.07 -1.74
C GLU A 38 1.78 -6.75 -2.01
N GLU A 39 1.68 -7.51 -3.10
CA GLU A 39 0.47 -8.27 -3.49
C GLU A 39 0.09 -9.37 -2.48
N MET A 40 1.04 -9.84 -1.66
CA MET A 40 0.80 -10.85 -0.64
C MET A 40 0.33 -10.26 0.70
N LEU A 41 0.48 -8.95 0.89
CA LEU A 41 0.22 -8.30 2.17
C LEU A 41 -1.15 -7.61 2.15
N PRO A 42 -2.02 -7.86 3.14
CA PRO A 42 -3.31 -7.18 3.21
C PRO A 42 -3.14 -5.67 3.42
N TYR A 43 -4.15 -4.90 3.04
CA TYR A 43 -4.22 -3.47 3.33
C TYR A 43 -4.93 -3.23 4.66
N HIS A 44 -4.31 -2.41 5.51
CA HIS A 44 -4.95 -1.86 6.71
C HIS A 44 -5.47 -0.47 6.33
N LEU A 45 -6.77 -0.38 6.07
CA LEU A 45 -7.44 0.86 5.70
C LEU A 45 -8.05 1.46 6.97
N GLU A 46 -7.70 2.70 7.32
CA GLU A 46 -8.19 3.33 8.54
C GLU A 46 -9.62 3.84 8.36
N LEU A 47 -9.93 4.38 7.17
CA LEU A 47 -11.24 4.93 6.86
C LEU A 47 -11.61 4.67 5.41
N VAL A 48 -12.78 4.05 5.23
CA VAL A 48 -13.42 3.89 3.92
C VAL A 48 -14.77 4.60 3.96
N LYS A 49 -14.95 5.62 3.11
CA LYS A 49 -16.25 6.29 2.94
C LYS A 49 -16.84 5.97 1.59
N LEU A 50 -18.14 5.71 1.57
CA LEU A 50 -18.91 5.50 0.37
C LEU A 50 -19.95 6.60 0.25
N TRP A 51 -19.98 7.27 -0.89
CA TRP A 51 -20.97 8.29 -1.20
C TRP A 51 -21.72 7.88 -2.46
N THR A 52 -23.05 7.96 -2.41
CA THR A 52 -23.93 7.66 -3.52
C THR A 52 -24.91 8.81 -3.67
N GLN A 53 -24.69 9.66 -4.66
CA GLN A 53 -25.66 10.70 -5.05
C GLN A 53 -26.01 10.54 -6.54
N ASP A 54 -25.01 10.53 -7.43
CA ASP A 54 -25.15 10.19 -8.86
C ASP A 54 -24.00 9.29 -9.39
N TYR A 55 -22.98 9.06 -8.58
CA TYR A 55 -21.76 8.28 -8.86
C TYR A 55 -21.31 7.60 -7.56
N ILE A 56 -20.55 6.51 -7.66
CA ILE A 56 -19.98 5.84 -6.49
C ILE A 56 -18.62 6.46 -6.21
N ILE A 57 -18.52 7.24 -5.12
CA ILE A 57 -17.22 7.67 -4.59
C ILE A 57 -16.80 6.72 -3.49
N THR A 58 -15.64 6.11 -3.64
CA THR A 58 -14.95 5.43 -2.56
C THR A 58 -13.78 6.30 -2.11
N ASP A 59 -13.85 6.87 -0.91
CA ASP A 59 -12.69 7.48 -0.28
C ASP A 59 -11.98 6.45 0.60
N ILE A 60 -10.70 6.19 0.32
CA ILE A 60 -9.81 5.34 1.11
C ILE A 60 -8.70 6.23 1.66
N ASP A 61 -8.71 6.46 2.97
CA ASP A 61 -7.81 7.40 3.65
C ASP A 61 -7.84 8.80 2.98
N SER A 62 -6.85 9.13 2.15
CA SER A 62 -6.72 10.38 1.39
C SER A 62 -7.05 10.26 -0.11
N PHE A 63 -7.49 9.08 -0.58
CA PHE A 63 -7.73 8.80 -2.00
C PHE A 63 -9.21 8.64 -2.32
N GLY A 64 -9.74 9.44 -3.24
CA GLY A 64 -11.06 9.24 -3.83
C GLY A 64 -11.00 8.43 -5.12
N PHE A 65 -11.90 7.47 -5.28
CA PHE A 65 -12.18 6.75 -6.51
C PHE A 65 -13.61 7.07 -6.96
N SER A 66 -13.80 7.49 -8.20
CA SER A 66 -15.12 7.71 -8.80
C SER A 66 -15.39 6.66 -9.88
N PHE A 67 -16.52 5.96 -9.80
CA PHE A 67 -16.96 4.96 -10.77
C PHE A 67 -18.29 5.33 -11.41
#